data_AF-A0A1E4GSS7-F1
#
_entry.id   AF-A0A1E4GSS7-F1
#
_cell.length_a   1.000
_cell.length_b   1.000
_cell.length_c   1.000
_cell.angle_alpha   90.00
_cell.angle_beta   90.00
_cell.angle_gamma   90.00
#
_symmetry.space_group_name_H-M   'P 1'
#
loop_
_entity.id
_entity.type
_entity.pdbx_description
1 polymer ?
#
loop_
_entity_poly.entity_id
_entity_poly.type
_entity_poly.pdbx_seq_one_letter_code
_entity_poly.pdbx_strand_id
1 'polypeptide(L)'
;MLMAEGEPHAAGSKLLQMWEFDDAPVFASEAEPAGYEAFRRRAAAAVGDTDPLRPLRANPGRNNDLVARHAGAWVRPATCLQKLLQKAQDDRIDTFASPTEFMAFVLRSPDGARLRVYFYTANFDGIGRVGPAAEPAARDHAAGWTVLAGVHNHNFHPHDPTLNGAVGPSLPDAQFNLRFHAQTGMAEAWITNGLHTAQIPAAAFPLFEQTP
;
A
#
# COMPACT_ATOMS: atom_id res chain seq x y z
N MET A 1 9.93 -13.38 10.15
CA MET A 1 10.83 -12.48 9.40
C MET A 1 11.56 -13.29 8.34
N LEU A 2 11.62 -12.81 7.10
CA LEU A 2 12.19 -13.55 5.95
C LEU A 2 13.47 -12.92 5.40
N MET A 3 13.61 -11.59 5.52
CA MET A 3 14.80 -10.85 5.10
C MET A 3 14.96 -9.60 5.96
N ALA A 4 16.20 -9.23 6.30
CA ALA A 4 16.55 -7.92 6.84
C ALA A 4 17.91 -7.50 6.28
N GLU A 5 17.99 -6.31 5.70
CA GLU A 5 19.22 -5.74 5.16
C GLU A 5 19.46 -4.36 5.81
N GLY A 6 20.66 -4.13 6.34
CA GLY A 6 21.03 -2.88 7.01
C GLY A 6 20.47 -2.73 8.44
N GLU A 7 20.80 -1.60 9.08
CA GLU A 7 20.33 -1.25 10.42
C GLU A 7 18.84 -0.84 10.40
N PRO A 8 17.95 -1.42 11.21
CA PRO A 8 16.49 -1.26 11.07
C PRO A 8 15.97 0.18 10.94
N HIS A 9 16.65 1.14 11.57
CA HIS A 9 16.27 2.55 11.62
C HIS A 9 17.13 3.47 10.73
N ALA A 10 18.02 2.90 9.90
CA ALA A 10 18.87 3.65 8.99
C ALA A 10 18.25 3.77 7.60
N ALA A 11 18.55 4.87 6.90
CA ALA A 11 18.20 5.02 5.50
C ALA A 11 18.81 3.90 4.64
N GLY A 12 18.07 3.42 3.64
CA GLY A 12 18.52 2.32 2.76
C GLY A 12 18.17 0.92 3.27
N SER A 13 17.87 0.75 4.56
CA SER A 13 17.60 -0.56 5.16
C SER A 13 16.30 -1.18 4.66
N LYS A 14 16.30 -2.48 4.42
CA LYS A 14 15.16 -3.22 3.89
C LYS A 14 14.69 -4.31 4.83
N LEU A 15 13.42 -4.65 4.74
CA LEU A 15 12.79 -5.67 5.56
C LEU A 15 11.76 -6.43 4.73
N LEU A 16 11.78 -7.76 4.83
CA LEU A 16 10.69 -8.63 4.40
C LEU A 16 10.18 -9.43 5.60
N GLN A 17 8.89 -9.33 5.87
CA GLN A 17 8.20 -10.12 6.86
C GLN A 17 7.02 -10.87 6.23
N MET A 18 6.72 -12.02 6.82
CA MET A 18 5.46 -12.72 6.60
C MET A 18 4.69 -12.62 7.91
N TRP A 19 3.48 -12.08 7.84
CA TRP A 19 2.51 -12.10 8.93
C TRP A 19 1.46 -13.15 8.59
N GLU A 20 1.02 -13.92 9.58
CA GLU A 20 -0.08 -14.87 9.42
C GLU A 20 -0.98 -14.77 10.64
N PHE A 21 -2.28 -14.66 10.41
CA PHE A 21 -3.29 -14.45 11.45
C PHE A 21 -4.67 -14.88 10.94
N ASP A 22 -5.63 -15.07 11.85
CA ASP A 22 -7.00 -15.43 11.48
C ASP A 22 -7.65 -14.34 10.63
N ASP A 23 -8.46 -14.73 9.63
CA ASP A 23 -9.23 -13.79 8.80
C ASP A 23 -10.39 -13.20 9.60
N ALA A 24 -10.08 -12.21 10.43
CA ALA A 24 -11.03 -11.51 11.26
C ALA A 24 -11.57 -10.25 10.54
N PRO A 25 -12.90 -9.99 10.59
CA PRO A 25 -13.51 -8.83 9.92
C PRO A 25 -12.91 -7.47 10.30
N VAL A 26 -12.30 -7.36 11.48
CA VAL A 26 -11.64 -6.13 11.94
C VAL A 26 -10.57 -5.65 10.97
N PHE A 27 -9.84 -6.55 10.31
CA PHE A 27 -8.75 -6.20 9.40
C PHE A 27 -9.24 -5.52 8.11
N ALA A 28 -10.47 -5.83 7.69
CA ALA A 28 -11.13 -5.17 6.56
C ALA A 28 -11.94 -3.93 6.97
N SER A 29 -12.16 -3.71 8.27
CA SER A 29 -12.90 -2.56 8.79
C SER A 29 -12.05 -1.29 8.87
N GLU A 30 -12.69 -0.16 9.16
CA GLU A 30 -12.02 1.13 9.39
C GLU A 30 -11.47 1.30 10.82
N ALA A 31 -11.51 0.24 11.65
CA ALA A 31 -11.02 0.28 13.02
C ALA A 31 -9.57 0.80 13.11
N GLU A 32 -9.27 1.55 14.17
CA GLU A 32 -7.93 2.08 14.40
C GLU A 32 -7.13 1.11 15.29
N PRO A 33 -5.92 0.69 14.86
CA PRO A 33 -5.04 -0.05 15.75
C PRO A 33 -4.57 0.85 16.89
N ALA A 34 -4.19 0.24 18.02
CA ALA A 34 -3.75 0.98 19.20
C ALA A 34 -2.57 1.92 18.88
N GLY A 35 -2.66 3.17 19.34
CA GLY A 35 -1.63 4.20 19.15
C GLY A 35 -1.63 4.84 17.76
N TYR A 36 -2.53 4.47 16.85
CA TYR A 36 -2.58 5.04 15.50
C TYR A 36 -3.00 6.50 15.49
N GLU A 37 -3.63 7.00 16.56
CA GLU A 37 -3.97 8.42 16.69
C GLU A 37 -2.73 9.32 16.66
N ALA A 38 -1.56 8.82 17.08
CA ALA A 38 -0.32 9.56 17.03
C ALA A 38 0.13 9.84 15.58
N PHE A 39 0.02 8.83 14.70
CA PHE A 39 0.30 8.99 13.26
C PHE A 39 -0.66 10.00 12.63
N ARG A 40 -1.97 9.90 12.91
CA ARG A 40 -2.96 10.84 12.37
C ARG A 40 -2.69 12.29 12.76
N ARG A 41 -2.33 12.53 14.03
CA ARG A 41 -1.97 13.88 14.50
C ARG A 41 -0.71 14.40 13.81
N ARG A 42 0.32 13.55 13.64
CA ARG A 42 1.54 13.92 12.90
C ARG A 42 1.23 14.26 11.45
N ALA A 43 0.41 13.46 10.77
CA ALA A 43 -0.04 13.76 9.41
C ALA A 43 -0.75 15.12 9.34
N ALA A 44 -1.78 15.34 10.16
CA ALA A 44 -2.50 16.60 10.18
C ALA A 44 -1.59 17.82 10.47
N ALA A 45 -0.63 17.67 11.39
CA ALA A 45 0.33 18.73 11.71
C ALA A 45 1.33 19.00 10.58
N ALA A 46 1.79 17.95 9.89
CA ALA A 46 2.80 18.05 8.85
C ALA A 46 2.25 18.59 7.53
N VAL A 47 1.01 18.26 7.18
CA VAL A 47 0.45 18.57 5.86
C VAL A 47 -0.74 19.54 5.88
N GLY A 48 -1.36 19.77 7.03
CA GLY A 48 -2.54 20.61 7.20
C GLY A 48 -3.82 20.01 6.63
N ASP A 49 -3.81 19.62 5.35
CA ASP A 49 -4.92 19.02 4.62
C ASP A 49 -4.57 17.58 4.20
N THR A 50 -5.37 16.63 4.68
CA THR A 50 -5.21 15.20 4.40
C THR A 50 -6.23 14.66 3.41
N ASP A 51 -6.98 15.51 2.71
CA ASP A 51 -7.90 15.09 1.64
C ASP A 51 -7.11 14.39 0.52
N PRO A 52 -7.36 13.09 0.26
CA PRO A 52 -6.62 12.33 -0.73
C PRO A 52 -6.89 12.79 -2.17
N LEU A 53 -7.97 13.54 -2.42
CA LEU A 53 -8.32 14.01 -3.76
C LEU A 53 -7.57 15.28 -4.17
N ARG A 54 -7.11 16.06 -3.19
CA ARG A 54 -6.34 17.27 -3.45
C ARG A 54 -5.03 17.00 -4.19
N PRO A 55 -4.15 16.09 -3.75
CA PRO A 55 -2.92 15.78 -4.50
C PRO A 55 -3.21 15.17 -5.87
N LEU A 56 -4.26 14.34 -6.01
CA LEU A 56 -4.66 13.80 -7.32
C LEU A 56 -5.03 14.90 -8.33
N ARG A 57 -5.72 15.94 -7.89
CA ARG A 57 -6.10 17.09 -8.73
C ARG A 57 -4.95 18.06 -8.97
N ALA A 58 -4.04 18.18 -8.00
CA ALA A 58 -2.87 19.07 -8.10
C ALA A 58 -1.79 18.51 -9.02
N ASN A 59 -1.75 17.19 -9.22
CA ASN A 59 -0.84 16.51 -10.13
C ASN A 59 -1.64 15.73 -11.20
N PRO A 60 -2.27 16.44 -12.16
CA PRO A 60 -3.13 15.82 -13.16
C PRO A 60 -2.30 14.95 -14.10
N GLY A 61 -2.55 13.66 -14.03
CA GLY A 61 -1.99 12.62 -14.89
C GLY A 61 -3.04 11.55 -15.11
N ARG A 62 -2.93 10.76 -16.18
CA ARG A 62 -3.99 9.82 -16.59
C ARG A 62 -4.46 8.91 -15.46
N ASN A 63 -3.53 8.40 -14.64
CA ASN A 63 -3.83 7.54 -13.51
C ASN A 63 -4.54 8.28 -12.37
N ASN A 64 -4.03 9.46 -11.99
CA ASN A 64 -4.63 10.29 -10.93
C ASN A 64 -6.04 10.75 -11.31
N ASP A 65 -6.22 11.18 -12.57
CA ASP A 65 -7.53 11.59 -13.09
C ASP A 65 -8.53 10.43 -13.08
N LEU A 66 -8.08 9.21 -13.39
CA LEU A 66 -8.94 8.03 -13.33
C LEU A 66 -9.39 7.74 -11.90
N VAL A 67 -8.47 7.75 -10.93
CA VAL A 67 -8.84 7.57 -9.52
C VAL A 67 -9.76 8.69 -9.04
N ALA A 68 -9.48 9.95 -9.39
CA ALA A 68 -10.29 11.09 -8.99
C ALA A 68 -11.73 11.01 -9.56
N ARG A 69 -11.90 10.56 -10.82
CA ARG A 69 -13.23 10.36 -11.43
C ARG A 69 -14.04 9.26 -10.76
N HIS A 70 -13.38 8.23 -10.22
CA HIS A 70 -14.01 7.10 -9.53
C HIS A 70 -13.92 7.19 -8.00
N ALA A 71 -13.59 8.36 -7.45
CA ALA A 71 -13.32 8.53 -6.03
C ALA A 71 -14.42 8.00 -5.12
N GLY A 72 -15.70 8.24 -5.46
CA GLY A 72 -16.83 7.77 -4.66
C GLY A 72 -16.97 6.23 -4.55
N ALA A 73 -16.30 5.47 -5.43
CA ALA A 73 -16.29 4.01 -5.40
C ALA A 73 -14.95 3.45 -4.90
N TRP A 74 -13.83 4.09 -5.26
CA TRP A 74 -12.50 3.54 -5.00
C TRP A 74 -11.85 4.14 -3.77
N VAL A 75 -12.05 5.43 -3.50
CA VAL A 75 -11.37 6.14 -2.41
C VAL A 75 -12.19 6.05 -1.13
N ARG A 76 -11.57 5.54 -0.08
CA ARG A 76 -12.19 5.33 1.24
C ARG A 76 -11.15 5.47 2.37
N PRO A 77 -11.56 5.55 3.64
CA PRO A 77 -10.63 5.46 4.75
C PRO A 77 -9.80 4.17 4.69
N ALA A 78 -8.53 4.25 5.12
CA ALA A 78 -7.66 3.08 5.17
C ALA A 78 -8.22 2.03 6.14
N THR A 79 -8.08 0.75 5.79
CA THR A 79 -8.54 -0.35 6.67
C THR A 79 -7.59 -0.55 7.84
N CYS A 80 -8.03 -1.26 8.89
CA CYS A 80 -7.19 -1.59 10.04
C CYS A 80 -5.89 -2.30 9.62
N LEU A 81 -5.95 -3.22 8.65
CA LEU A 81 -4.74 -3.87 8.12
C LEU A 81 -3.79 -2.87 7.46
N GLN A 82 -4.29 -1.97 6.61
CA GLN A 82 -3.46 -0.96 5.95
C GLN A 82 -2.81 -0.02 6.99
N LYS A 83 -3.55 0.36 8.03
CA LYS A 83 -3.05 1.16 9.16
C LYS A 83 -1.95 0.42 9.93
N LEU A 84 -2.10 -0.89 10.18
CA LEU A 84 -1.08 -1.71 10.82
C LEU A 84 0.21 -1.77 9.99
N LEU A 85 0.09 -1.93 8.66
CA LEU A 85 1.25 -1.94 7.75
C LEU A 85 1.94 -0.57 7.70
N GLN A 86 1.18 0.53 7.63
CA GLN A 86 1.72 1.89 7.71
C GLN A 86 2.43 2.13 9.03
N LYS A 87 1.82 1.73 10.16
CA LYS A 87 2.44 1.87 11.48
C LYS A 87 3.73 1.07 11.58
N ALA A 88 3.75 -0.17 11.07
CA ALA A 88 4.96 -0.97 11.05
C ALA A 88 6.09 -0.30 10.25
N GLN A 89 5.77 0.51 9.25
CA GLN A 89 6.76 1.30 8.52
C GLN A 89 7.20 2.57 9.27
N ASP A 90 6.27 3.36 9.80
CA ASP A 90 6.59 4.59 10.56
C ASP A 90 7.33 4.29 11.87
N ASP A 91 7.13 3.11 12.46
CA ASP A 91 7.91 2.65 13.62
C ASP A 91 9.37 2.31 13.25
N ARG A 92 9.69 2.11 11.96
CA ARG A 92 11.08 1.89 11.50
C ARG A 92 11.81 3.19 11.30
N ILE A 93 11.18 4.19 10.71
CA ILE A 93 11.77 5.50 10.46
C ILE A 93 10.65 6.53 10.37
N ASP A 94 10.87 7.73 10.89
CA ASP A 94 9.91 8.83 10.81
C ASP A 94 9.58 9.12 9.34
N THR A 95 8.39 8.69 8.89
CA THR A 95 8.01 8.80 7.48
C THR A 95 7.71 10.22 7.03
N PHE A 96 7.58 11.18 7.95
CA PHE A 96 7.39 12.59 7.62
C PHE A 96 8.72 13.32 7.46
N ALA A 97 9.74 12.92 8.23
CA ALA A 97 11.10 13.45 8.11
C ALA A 97 11.88 12.78 6.97
N SER A 98 11.60 11.52 6.69
CA SER A 98 12.21 10.74 5.62
C SER A 98 11.14 9.85 5.00
N PRO A 99 10.44 10.31 3.94
CA PRO A 99 9.45 9.50 3.24
C PRO A 99 10.03 8.18 2.74
N THR A 100 9.25 7.12 2.88
CA THR A 100 9.63 5.75 2.52
C THR A 100 8.48 4.96 1.90
N GLU A 101 8.76 3.81 1.30
CA GLU A 101 7.70 2.98 0.72
C GLU A 101 7.73 1.53 1.24
N PHE A 102 6.58 0.88 1.14
CA PHE A 102 6.34 -0.52 1.39
C PHE A 102 5.37 -1.07 0.34
N MET A 103 5.57 -2.32 -0.02
CA MET A 103 4.62 -3.13 -0.77
C MET A 103 4.22 -4.32 0.07
N ALA A 104 2.93 -4.68 0.07
CA ALA A 104 2.46 -5.88 0.69
C ALA A 104 1.50 -6.68 -0.20
N PHE A 105 1.45 -7.99 -0.01
CA PHE A 105 0.45 -8.86 -0.65
C PHE A 105 -0.36 -9.55 0.43
N VAL A 106 -1.68 -9.43 0.33
CA VAL A 106 -2.64 -10.04 1.25
C VAL A 106 -3.24 -11.26 0.58
N LEU A 107 -3.05 -12.42 1.19
CA LEU A 107 -3.54 -13.70 0.70
C LEU A 107 -4.49 -14.32 1.72
N ARG A 108 -5.49 -15.04 1.24
CA ARG A 108 -6.38 -15.87 2.04
C ARG A 108 -6.07 -17.34 1.84
N SER A 109 -6.05 -18.10 2.93
CA SER A 109 -5.81 -19.54 2.91
C SER A 109 -6.89 -20.30 2.12
N PRO A 110 -6.58 -21.49 1.60
CA PRO A 110 -7.55 -22.29 0.83
C PRO A 110 -8.85 -22.62 1.60
N ASP A 111 -8.75 -22.77 2.93
CA ASP A 111 -9.88 -23.00 3.83
C ASP A 111 -10.63 -21.71 4.24
N GLY A 112 -10.14 -20.54 3.81
CA GLY A 112 -10.70 -19.24 4.13
C GLY A 112 -10.47 -18.74 5.56
N ALA A 113 -9.78 -19.49 6.41
CA ALA A 113 -9.67 -19.20 7.84
C ALA A 113 -8.56 -18.20 8.21
N ARG A 114 -7.55 -18.04 7.36
CA ARG A 114 -6.34 -17.25 7.66
C ARG A 114 -6.01 -16.26 6.57
N LEU A 115 -5.44 -15.14 6.99
CA LEU A 115 -4.73 -14.21 6.14
C LEU A 115 -3.23 -14.42 6.29
N ARG A 116 -2.53 -14.34 5.15
CA ARG A 116 -1.08 -14.23 5.09
C ARG A 116 -0.71 -12.95 4.38
N VAL A 117 0.19 -12.18 5.00
CA VAL A 117 0.65 -10.90 4.45
C VAL A 117 2.16 -10.95 4.27
N TYR A 118 2.61 -10.80 3.03
CA TYR A 118 4.02 -10.57 2.73
C TYR A 118 4.27 -9.07 2.73
N PHE A 119 4.87 -8.53 3.79
CA PHE A 119 5.18 -7.13 3.96
C PHE A 119 6.66 -6.87 3.62
N TYR A 120 6.90 -6.10 2.57
CA TYR A 120 8.24 -5.68 2.14
C TYR A 120 8.35 -4.17 2.19
N THR A 121 9.44 -3.69 2.76
CA THR A 121 9.67 -2.25 2.87
C THR A 121 11.15 -1.90 2.78
N ALA A 122 11.41 -0.66 2.39
CA ALA A 122 12.72 -0.06 2.36
C ALA A 122 12.69 1.32 3.00
N ASN A 123 13.74 1.69 3.73
CA ASN A 123 13.88 2.99 4.37
C ASN A 123 14.37 4.05 3.38
N PHE A 124 13.72 4.15 2.21
CA PHE A 124 13.90 5.21 1.23
C PHE A 124 12.64 5.35 0.37
N ASP A 125 12.52 6.50 -0.27
CA ASP A 125 11.43 6.85 -1.18
C ASP A 125 11.58 6.06 -2.49
N GLY A 126 10.62 5.17 -2.77
CA GLY A 126 10.71 4.15 -3.82
C GLY A 126 10.93 2.74 -3.27
N ILE A 127 9.99 1.81 -3.48
CA ILE A 127 10.12 0.41 -3.03
C ILE A 127 11.08 -0.42 -3.90
N GLY A 128 11.40 0.07 -5.11
CA GLY A 128 12.27 -0.60 -6.07
C GLY A 128 11.69 -1.93 -6.58
N ARG A 129 12.52 -2.98 -6.62
CA ARG A 129 12.08 -4.31 -7.09
C ARG A 129 11.22 -4.99 -6.04
N VAL A 130 9.94 -5.21 -6.35
CA VAL A 130 8.94 -5.86 -5.47
C VAL A 130 9.01 -7.39 -5.45
N GLY A 131 9.91 -8.00 -6.22
CA GLY A 131 10.15 -9.45 -6.28
C GLY A 131 10.24 -10.14 -4.90
N PRO A 132 10.95 -9.58 -3.90
CA PRO A 132 11.04 -10.19 -2.57
C PRO A 132 9.70 -10.52 -1.90
N ALA A 133 8.65 -9.72 -2.13
CA ALA A 133 7.30 -10.02 -1.63
C ALA A 133 6.39 -10.67 -2.68
N ALA A 134 6.54 -10.31 -3.96
CA ALA A 134 5.68 -10.81 -5.04
C ALA A 134 5.93 -12.29 -5.35
N GLU A 135 7.19 -12.74 -5.32
CA GLU A 135 7.57 -14.13 -5.60
C GLU A 135 7.03 -15.13 -4.57
N PRO A 136 7.18 -14.92 -3.24
CA PRO A 136 6.55 -15.82 -2.28
C PRO A 136 5.02 -15.77 -2.34
N ALA A 137 4.40 -14.60 -2.60
CA ALA A 137 2.96 -14.51 -2.81
C ALA A 137 2.49 -15.33 -4.03
N ALA A 138 3.20 -15.25 -5.16
CA ALA A 138 2.90 -16.05 -6.34
C ALA A 138 3.10 -17.56 -6.10
N ARG A 139 4.08 -17.95 -5.29
CA ARG A 139 4.26 -19.36 -4.88
C ARG A 139 3.11 -19.87 -4.02
N ASP A 140 2.65 -19.07 -3.05
CA ASP A 140 1.49 -19.44 -2.23
C ASP A 140 0.20 -19.47 -3.05
N HIS A 141 0.05 -18.58 -4.02
CA HIS A 141 -1.04 -18.65 -4.99
C HIS A 141 -1.04 -19.98 -5.75
N ALA A 142 0.12 -20.42 -6.25
CA ALA A 142 0.27 -21.74 -6.88
C ALA A 142 -0.02 -22.91 -5.92
N ALA A 143 0.07 -22.68 -4.60
CA ALA A 143 -0.32 -23.62 -3.55
C ALA A 143 -1.81 -23.51 -3.14
N GLY A 144 -2.63 -22.76 -3.88
CA GLY A 144 -4.08 -22.64 -3.67
C GLY A 144 -4.52 -21.45 -2.82
N TRP A 145 -3.61 -20.57 -2.40
CA TRP A 145 -3.99 -19.34 -1.72
C TRP A 145 -4.63 -18.35 -2.70
N THR A 146 -5.61 -17.59 -2.22
CA THR A 146 -6.25 -16.54 -3.01
C THR A 146 -5.55 -15.21 -2.75
N VAL A 147 -5.04 -14.54 -3.79
CA VAL A 147 -4.45 -13.20 -3.66
C VAL A 147 -5.58 -12.16 -3.63
N LEU A 148 -5.85 -11.59 -2.46
CA LEU A 148 -6.92 -10.61 -2.29
C LEU A 148 -6.49 -9.25 -2.82
N ALA A 149 -5.32 -8.77 -2.40
CA ALA A 149 -4.85 -7.45 -2.77
C ALA A 149 -3.33 -7.31 -2.76
N GLY A 150 -2.83 -6.46 -3.65
CA GLY A 150 -1.52 -5.82 -3.53
C GLY A 150 -1.70 -4.45 -2.86
N VAL A 151 -0.83 -4.09 -1.92
CA VAL A 151 -0.92 -2.87 -1.11
C VAL A 151 0.37 -2.09 -1.26
N HIS A 152 0.31 -0.87 -1.76
CA HIS A 152 1.45 0.05 -1.84
C HIS A 152 1.12 1.30 -1.06
N ASN A 153 2.02 1.78 -0.19
CA ASN A 153 1.85 3.11 0.36
C ASN A 153 2.50 4.19 -0.50
N HIS A 154 1.82 5.33 -0.60
CA HIS A 154 2.38 6.61 -1.01
C HIS A 154 2.35 7.52 0.21
N ASN A 155 3.53 7.84 0.73
CA ASN A 155 3.64 8.59 1.98
C ASN A 155 3.26 10.06 1.81
N PHE A 156 3.13 10.75 2.94
CA PHE A 156 3.05 12.21 2.94
C PHE A 156 4.44 12.79 2.69
N HIS A 157 4.50 13.85 1.89
CA HIS A 157 5.71 14.61 1.57
C HIS A 157 5.48 16.06 2.00
N PRO A 158 5.77 16.43 3.27
CA PRO A 158 5.47 17.77 3.79
C PRO A 158 6.12 18.92 3.00
N HIS A 159 7.18 18.61 2.24
CA HIS A 159 7.91 19.58 1.41
C HIS A 159 7.53 19.54 -0.08
N ASP A 160 6.65 18.62 -0.50
CA ASP A 160 6.15 18.52 -1.88
C ASP A 160 4.63 18.23 -1.88
N PRO A 161 3.79 19.28 -2.00
CA PRO A 161 2.34 19.12 -2.02
C PRO A 161 1.80 18.23 -3.16
N THR A 162 2.58 18.02 -4.23
CA THR A 162 2.14 17.22 -5.39
C THR A 162 2.25 15.72 -5.18
N LEU A 163 3.11 15.30 -4.24
CA LEU A 163 3.32 13.90 -3.85
C LEU A 163 2.62 13.55 -2.53
N ASN A 164 1.97 14.53 -1.92
CA ASN A 164 1.61 14.49 -0.51
C ASN A 164 0.44 13.54 -0.20
N GLY A 165 0.74 12.24 -0.07
CA GLY A 165 -0.24 11.20 0.22
C GLY A 165 -1.22 10.97 -0.94
N ALA A 166 -0.79 11.14 -2.19
CA ALA A 166 -1.60 10.79 -3.35
C ALA A 166 -1.97 9.29 -3.29
N VAL A 167 -3.23 8.94 -3.58
CA VAL A 167 -3.68 7.53 -3.59
C VAL A 167 -3.84 6.98 -5.02
N GLY A 168 -3.19 7.62 -5.99
CA GLY A 168 -3.24 7.22 -7.40
C GLY A 168 -2.02 6.38 -7.74
N PRO A 169 -2.16 5.26 -8.47
CA PRO A 169 -1.00 4.43 -8.81
C PRO A 169 -0.08 5.18 -9.78
N SER A 170 1.24 5.07 -9.54
CA SER A 170 2.25 5.47 -10.52
C SER A 170 2.19 4.60 -11.78
N LEU A 171 2.92 4.97 -12.84
CA LEU A 171 3.03 4.11 -14.03
C LEU A 171 3.63 2.71 -13.68
N PRO A 172 4.73 2.60 -12.90
CA PRO A 172 5.21 1.30 -12.42
C PRO A 172 4.16 0.50 -11.65
N ASP A 173 3.36 1.15 -10.80
CA ASP A 173 2.28 0.49 -10.05
C ASP A 173 1.22 -0.08 -11.00
N ALA A 174 0.75 0.72 -11.95
CA ALA A 174 -0.26 0.31 -12.92
C ALA A 174 0.20 -0.90 -13.75
N GLN A 175 1.44 -0.85 -14.25
CA GLN A 175 2.04 -1.95 -15.02
C GLN A 175 2.27 -3.19 -14.17
N PHE A 176 2.67 -3.03 -12.90
CA PHE A 176 2.86 -4.15 -11.99
C PHE A 176 1.53 -4.81 -11.67
N ASN A 177 0.52 -4.04 -11.27
CA ASN A 177 -0.80 -4.54 -10.90
C ASN A 177 -1.46 -5.33 -12.04
N LEU A 178 -1.38 -4.83 -13.27
CA LEU A 178 -1.91 -5.54 -14.45
C LEU A 178 -1.21 -6.89 -14.67
N ARG A 179 0.13 -6.91 -14.61
CA ARG A 179 0.92 -8.15 -14.83
C ARG A 179 0.73 -9.15 -13.70
N PHE A 180 0.73 -8.68 -12.45
CA PHE A 180 0.59 -9.55 -11.29
C PHE A 180 -0.83 -10.12 -11.18
N HIS A 181 -1.85 -9.34 -11.54
CA HIS A 181 -3.21 -9.86 -11.74
C HIS A 181 -3.25 -10.97 -12.78
N ALA A 182 -2.65 -10.77 -13.96
CA ALA A 182 -2.62 -11.79 -15.01
C ALA A 182 -1.92 -13.09 -14.54
N GLN A 183 -0.97 -12.98 -13.62
CA GLN A 183 -0.26 -14.14 -13.05
C GLN A 183 -1.02 -14.83 -11.92
N THR A 184 -1.73 -14.08 -11.07
CA THR A 184 -2.20 -14.59 -9.76
C THR A 184 -3.70 -14.46 -9.52
N GLY A 185 -4.42 -13.79 -10.43
CA GLY A 185 -5.82 -13.43 -10.23
C GLY A 185 -6.04 -12.40 -9.11
N MET A 186 -5.00 -11.65 -8.69
CA MET A 186 -5.10 -10.59 -7.66
C MET A 186 -6.35 -9.73 -7.86
N ALA A 187 -7.22 -9.66 -6.86
CA ALA A 187 -8.54 -9.06 -7.01
C ALA A 187 -8.54 -7.53 -6.98
N GLU A 188 -7.67 -6.93 -6.15
CA GLU A 188 -7.60 -5.47 -5.98
C GLU A 188 -6.15 -4.97 -5.85
N ALA A 189 -5.97 -3.69 -6.17
CA ALA A 189 -4.77 -2.93 -5.84
C ALA A 189 -5.15 -1.81 -4.88
N TRP A 190 -4.45 -1.73 -3.76
CA TRP A 190 -4.67 -0.73 -2.72
C TRP A 190 -3.50 0.23 -2.70
N ILE A 191 -3.73 1.47 -3.10
CA ILE A 191 -2.75 2.55 -2.92
C ILE A 191 -3.18 3.33 -1.69
N THR A 192 -2.36 3.38 -0.63
CA THR A 192 -2.73 3.96 0.67
C THR A 192 -1.74 5.04 1.11
N ASN A 193 -2.22 6.03 1.85
CA ASN A 193 -1.34 6.96 2.57
C ASN A 193 -1.43 6.76 4.10
N GLY A 194 -1.98 5.62 4.53
CA GLY A 194 -2.23 5.31 5.93
C GLY A 194 -3.48 5.97 6.53
N LEU A 195 -4.03 7.01 5.93
CA LEU A 195 -5.31 7.62 6.34
C LEU A 195 -6.45 7.22 5.40
N HIS A 196 -6.16 7.23 4.11
CA HIS A 196 -7.05 6.91 3.02
C HIS A 196 -6.40 5.88 2.10
N THR A 197 -7.22 5.27 1.26
CA THR A 197 -6.79 4.34 0.24
C THR A 197 -7.67 4.43 -0.99
N ALA A 198 -7.08 4.27 -2.17
CA ALA A 198 -7.81 3.86 -3.35
C ALA A 198 -7.78 2.32 -3.42
N GLN A 199 -8.95 1.70 -3.28
CA GLN A 199 -9.14 0.26 -3.53
C GLN A 199 -9.64 0.08 -4.96
N ILE A 200 -8.70 -0.25 -5.85
CA ILE A 200 -8.91 -0.32 -7.29
C ILE A 200 -9.22 -1.78 -7.65
N PRO A 201 -10.40 -2.08 -8.21
CA PRO A 201 -10.74 -3.44 -8.62
C PRO A 201 -9.94 -3.87 -9.84
N ALA A 202 -9.62 -5.16 -9.95
CA ALA A 202 -8.82 -5.69 -11.05
C ALA A 202 -9.40 -5.40 -12.44
N ALA A 203 -10.74 -5.32 -12.56
CA ALA A 203 -11.41 -4.95 -13.80
C ALA A 203 -11.00 -3.55 -14.31
N ALA A 204 -10.49 -2.67 -13.44
CA ALA A 204 -10.02 -1.35 -13.81
C ALA A 204 -8.52 -1.31 -14.19
N PHE A 205 -7.72 -2.34 -13.89
CA PHE A 205 -6.27 -2.31 -14.16
C PHE A 205 -5.91 -1.98 -15.61
N PRO A 206 -6.60 -2.54 -16.64
CA PRO A 206 -6.29 -2.20 -18.03
C PRO A 206 -6.58 -0.75 -18.44
N LEU A 207 -7.34 0.00 -17.63
CA LEU A 207 -7.73 1.38 -17.92
C LEU A 207 -6.61 2.39 -17.57
N PHE A 208 -5.74 2.01 -16.62
CA PHE A 208 -4.58 2.79 -16.23
C PHE A 208 -3.53 2.83 -17.32
N GLU A 209 -2.68 3.84 -17.25
CA GLU A 209 -1.57 4.03 -18.17
C GLU A 209 -0.58 2.85 -18.14
N GLN A 210 -0.18 2.39 -19.31
CA GLN A 210 0.71 1.23 -19.49
C GLN A 210 2.01 1.56 -20.22
N THR A 211 2.14 2.78 -20.73
CA THR A 211 3.30 3.29 -21.48
C THR A 211 3.69 4.66 -20.95
N PRO A 212 4.98 5.03 -20.93
CA PRO A 212 5.42 6.39 -20.61
C PRO A 212 4.93 7.44 -21.62
#